data_AF-A0A433PF50-F1
#
_entry.id   AF-A0A433PF50-F1
#
_cell.length_a   1.000
_cell.length_b   1.000
_cell.length_c   1.000
_cell.angle_alpha   90.00
_cell.angle_beta   90.00
_cell.angle_gamma   90.00
#
_symmetry.space_group_name_H-M   'P 1'
#
loop_
_entity.id
_entity.type
_entity.pdbx_description
1 polymer ?
#
loop_
_entity_poly.entity_id
_entity_poly.type
_entity_poly.pdbx_seq_one_letter_code
_entity_poly.pdbx_strand_id
1 'polypeptide(L)'
;MSTYLLAFIVGPFDYIESFTSGGIRTRVYALPDQIDQGKFALGVATKALDLFTDLFGIPFPLPKMDMVAIPDFASGELLDT
;
A
#
# COMPACT_ATOMS: atom_id res chain seq x y z
N MET A 1 -7.92 16.04 -4.61
CA MET A 1 -8.18 14.61 -4.85
C MET A 1 -9.50 14.50 -5.59
N SER A 2 -9.56 13.68 -6.65
CA SER A 2 -10.75 13.48 -7.48
C SER A 2 -11.68 12.42 -6.88
N THR A 3 -12.97 12.43 -7.23
CA THR A 3 -13.97 11.51 -6.63
C THR A 3 -13.75 10.03 -6.96
N TYR A 4 -13.06 9.70 -8.05
CA TYR A 4 -12.75 8.32 -8.44
C TYR A 4 -11.66 7.67 -7.57
N LEU A 5 -11.01 8.44 -6.68
CA LEU A 5 -9.98 7.95 -5.75
C LEU A 5 -10.56 7.60 -4.37
N LEU A 6 -11.88 7.72 -4.19
CA LEU A 6 -12.53 7.39 -2.93
C LEU A 6 -12.63 5.86 -2.79
N ALA A 7 -11.92 5.32 -1.79
CA ALA A 7 -11.93 3.90 -1.48
C ALA A 7 -12.25 3.62 -0.01
N PHE A 8 -13.02 2.56 0.22
CA PHE A 8 -13.19 1.93 1.53
C PHE A 8 -13.36 0.43 1.33
N ILE A 9 -12.79 -0.36 2.24
CA ILE A 9 -12.79 -1.81 2.17
C ILE A 9 -13.24 -2.35 3.51
N VAL A 10 -14.15 -3.32 3.49
CA VAL A 10 -14.70 -3.97 4.68
C VAL A 10 -14.59 -5.49 4.49
N GLY A 11 -13.92 -6.17 5.42
CA GLY A 11 -13.75 -7.61 5.36
C GLY A 11 -12.76 -8.12 6.41
N PRO A 12 -12.60 -9.45 6.51
CA PRO A 12 -11.63 -10.07 7.40
C PRO A 12 -10.24 -10.00 6.76
N PHE A 13 -9.53 -8.91 7.00
CA PHE A 13 -8.16 -8.72 6.53
C PHE A 13 -7.19 -8.69 7.69
N ASP A 14 -6.07 -9.41 7.54
CA ASP A 14 -4.87 -9.20 8.34
C ASP A 14 -3.92 -8.27 7.59
N TYR A 15 -2.94 -7.71 8.31
CA TYR A 15 -1.94 -6.83 7.72
C TYR A 15 -0.53 -7.07 8.26
N ILE A 16 0.44 -6.74 7.42
CA ILE A 16 1.85 -6.56 7.79
C ILE A 16 2.26 -5.13 7.46
N GLU A 17 3.19 -4.59 8.23
CA GLU A 17 3.61 -3.18 8.10
C GLU A 17 5.12 -2.98 8.14
N SER A 18 5.55 -1.88 7.53
CA SER A 18 6.92 -1.38 7.52
C SER A 18 6.89 0.16 7.50
N PHE A 19 8.04 0.77 7.69
CA PHE A 19 8.21 2.21 7.62
C PHE A 19 9.26 2.57 6.56
N THR A 20 8.98 3.63 5.81
CA THR A 20 9.97 4.25 4.93
C THR A 20 11.02 5.01 5.73
N SER A 21 12.12 5.41 5.09
CA SER A 21 13.16 6.23 5.71
C SER A 21 12.64 7.59 6.19
N GLY A 22 11.61 8.12 5.50
CA GLY A 22 10.88 9.32 5.87
C GLY A 22 9.79 9.12 6.93
N GLY A 23 9.63 7.90 7.47
CA GLY A 23 8.65 7.59 8.53
C GLY A 23 7.22 7.38 8.04
N ILE A 24 7.00 7.22 6.72
CA ILE A 24 5.68 6.89 6.16
C ILE A 24 5.38 5.42 6.44
N ARG A 25 4.18 5.15 6.95
CA ARG A 25 3.75 3.77 7.24
C ARG A 25 3.25 3.08 5.98
N THR A 26 3.89 1.98 5.60
CA THR A 26 3.46 1.15 4.46
C THR A 26 2.84 -0.14 4.98
N ARG A 27 1.67 -0.51 4.47
CA ARG A 27 0.96 -1.74 4.89
C ARG A 27 0.49 -2.56 3.71
N VAL A 28 0.54 -3.86 3.87
CA VAL A 28 -0.12 -4.82 2.95
C VAL A 28 -1.21 -5.53 3.74
N TYR A 29 -2.43 -5.51 3.20
CA TYR A 29 -3.59 -6.23 3.70
C TYR A 29 -3.89 -7.40 2.76
N ALA A 30 -4.27 -8.54 3.34
CA ALA A 30 -4.73 -9.71 2.60
C ALA A 30 -5.65 -10.55 3.49
N LEU A 31 -6.25 -11.60 2.93
CA LEU A 31 -6.92 -12.61 3.76
C LEU A 31 -5.92 -13.24 4.74
N PRO A 32 -6.36 -13.61 5.97
CA PRO A 32 -5.47 -14.12 7.02
C PRO A 32 -4.56 -15.28 6.61
N ASP A 33 -5.04 -16.16 5.73
CA ASP A 33 -4.30 -17.31 5.20
C ASP A 33 -3.27 -16.96 4.11
N GLN A 34 -3.31 -15.73 3.60
CA GLN A 34 -2.49 -15.25 2.50
C GLN A 34 -1.53 -14.11 2.89
N ILE A 35 -1.63 -13.56 4.10
CA ILE A 35 -0.88 -12.36 4.50
C ILE A 35 0.64 -12.52 4.41
N ASP A 36 1.16 -13.72 4.65
CA ASP A 36 2.58 -14.01 4.54
C ASP A 36 3.14 -13.82 3.12
N GLN A 37 2.29 -13.94 2.09
CA GLN A 37 2.66 -13.71 0.69
C GLN A 37 2.91 -12.22 0.41
N GLY A 38 2.36 -11.33 1.24
CA GLY A 38 2.50 -9.87 1.12
C GLY A 38 3.89 -9.33 1.45
N LYS A 39 4.79 -10.12 2.06
CA LYS A 39 6.11 -9.66 2.54
C LYS A 39 6.98 -9.07 1.44
N PHE A 40 6.94 -9.70 0.26
CA PHE A 40 7.68 -9.20 -0.90
C PHE A 40 7.12 -7.85 -1.37
N ALA A 41 5.80 -7.75 -1.53
CA ALA A 41 5.13 -6.51 -1.93
C ALA A 41 5.42 -5.38 -0.93
N LEU A 42 5.34 -5.64 0.38
CA LEU A 42 5.65 -4.67 1.42
C LEU A 42 7.09 -4.13 1.30
N GLY A 43 8.07 -5.02 1.09
CA GLY A 43 9.47 -4.64 0.95
C GLY A 43 9.75 -3.82 -0.31
N VAL A 44 9.15 -4.20 -1.45
CA VAL A 44 9.29 -3.45 -2.71
C VAL A 44 8.62 -2.08 -2.61
N ALA A 45 7.38 -2.03 -2.12
CA ALA A 45 6.61 -0.79 -2.01
C ALA A 45 7.27 0.23 -1.08
N THR A 46 7.81 -0.22 0.06
CA THR A 46 8.54 0.67 1.00
C THR A 46 9.76 1.29 0.34
N LYS A 47 10.57 0.48 -0.38
CA LYS A 47 11.75 0.97 -1.11
C LYS A 47 11.40 1.85 -2.30
N ALA A 48 10.33 1.52 -3.02
CA ALA A 48 9.85 2.31 -4.15
C ALA A 48 9.36 3.68 -3.68
N LEU A 49 8.69 3.75 -2.53
CA LEU A 49 8.21 5.01 -1.96
C LEU A 49 9.36 5.93 -1.52
N ASP A 50 10.41 5.37 -0.90
CA ASP A 50 11.66 6.11 -0.62
C ASP A 50 12.31 6.58 -1.94
N LEU A 51 12.46 5.70 -2.92
CA LEU A 51 13.04 6.04 -4.23
C LEU A 51 12.28 7.16 -4.93
N PHE A 52 10.95 7.13 -4.96
CA PHE A 52 10.16 8.17 -5.62
C PHE A 52 10.22 9.50 -4.86
N THR A 53 10.27 9.45 -3.53
CA THR A 53 10.46 10.65 -2.70
C THR A 53 11.80 11.32 -3.03
N ASP A 54 12.87 10.53 -3.12
CA ASP A 54 14.21 11.03 -3.45
C ASP A 54 14.31 11.49 -4.92
N LEU A 55 13.76 10.71 -5.84
CA LEU A 55 13.84 10.97 -7.29
C LEU A 55 13.10 12.25 -7.69
N PHE A 56 11.90 12.45 -7.14
CA PHE A 56 11.08 13.62 -7.47
C PHE A 56 11.36 14.81 -6.55
N GLY A 57 12.04 14.60 -5.42
CA GLY A 57 12.30 15.64 -4.42
C GLY A 57 11.02 16.16 -3.75
N ILE A 58 9.93 15.39 -3.80
CA ILE A 58 8.63 15.74 -3.25
C ILE A 58 8.26 14.67 -2.22
N PRO A 59 8.01 15.03 -0.96
CA PRO A 59 7.61 14.07 0.06
C PRO A 59 6.22 13.49 -0.24
N PHE A 60 6.03 12.22 0.09
CA PHE A 60 4.71 11.61 0.04
C PHE A 60 3.74 12.38 0.96
N PRO A 61 2.58 12.85 0.45
CA PRO A 61 1.76 13.84 1.16
C PRO A 61 0.89 13.25 2.28
N LEU A 62 0.77 11.92 2.37
CA LEU A 62 -0.10 11.23 3.32
C LEU A 62 0.73 10.47 4.37
N PRO A 63 0.18 10.25 5.58
CA PRO A 63 0.93 9.62 6.67
C PRO A 63 1.14 8.11 6.49
N LYS A 64 0.45 7.49 5.53
CA LYS A 64 0.48 6.04 5.27
C LYS A 64 0.14 5.70 3.82
N MET A 65 0.57 4.53 3.38
CA MET A 65 0.19 3.90 2.11
C MET A 65 -0.26 2.46 2.38
N ASP A 66 -1.50 2.14 1.99
CA ASP A 66 -2.10 0.82 2.19
C ASP A 66 -2.26 0.11 0.84
N MET A 67 -1.78 -1.12 0.73
CA MET A 67 -2.05 -2.00 -0.41
C MET A 67 -2.96 -3.13 0.08
N VAL A 68 -4.03 -3.44 -0.65
CA VAL A 68 -4.98 -4.49 -0.26
C VAL A 68 -5.09 -5.51 -1.39
N ALA A 69 -4.80 -6.77 -1.08
CA ALA A 69 -5.02 -7.88 -2.01
C ALA A 69 -6.52 -8.22 -2.02
N ILE A 70 -7.18 -7.91 -3.14
CA ILE A 70 -8.60 -8.21 -3.36
C ILE A 70 -8.71 -9.52 -4.14
N PRO A 71 -9.34 -10.59 -3.59
CA PRO A 71 -9.37 -11.91 -4.22
C PRO A 71 -10.12 -11.96 -5.56
N ASP A 72 -11.18 -11.17 -5.70
CA ASP A 72 -11.96 -11.03 -6.93
C ASP A 72 -11.86 -9.58 -7.39
N PHE A 73 -10.87 -9.34 -8.25
CA PHE A 73 -10.52 -8.00 -8.71
C PHE A 73 -10.45 -7.98 -10.23
N ALA A 74 -11.35 -7.21 -10.84
CA ALA A 74 -11.53 -7.20 -12.30
C ALA A 74 -10.39 -6.48 -13.05
N SER A 75 -9.68 -5.56 -12.40
CA SER A 75 -8.45 -4.95 -12.90
C SER A 75 -7.23 -5.60 -12.25
N GLY A 76 -6.04 -5.50 -12.84
CA GLY A 76 -4.82 -6.04 -12.22
C GLY A 76 -4.36 -5.25 -10.98
N GLU A 77 -4.75 -3.97 -10.88
CA GLU A 77 -4.43 -3.05 -9.79
C GLU A 77 -5.42 -1.85 -9.81
N LEU A 78 -5.60 -1.19 -8.67
CA LEU A 78 -6.24 0.14 -8.55
C LEU A 78 -5.41 0.97 -7.59
N LEU A 79 -5.03 2.16 -8.04
CA LEU A 79 -4.14 3.06 -7.33
C LEU A 79 -4.96 4.21 -6.75
N ASP A 80 -5.35 4.07 -5.48
CA ASP A 80 -6.03 5.09 -4.69
C ASP A 80 -5.03 5.74 -3.73
N THR A 81 -5.16 7.06 -3.56
CA THR A 81 -4.22 7.90 -2.81
C THR A 81 -4.24 7.65 -1.31
#